data_AF-A0A0E0J1W8-F1
#
_entry.id   AF-A0A0E0J1W8-F1
#
_cell.length_a   1.000
_cell.length_b   1.000
_cell.length_c   1.000
_cell.angle_alpha   90.00
_cell.angle_beta   90.00
_cell.angle_gamma   90.00
#
_symmetry.space_group_name_H-M   'P 1'
#
loop_
_entity.id
_entity.type
_entity.pdbx_description
1 polymer ?
#
loop_
_entity_poly.entity_id
_entity_poly.type
_entity_poly.pdbx_seq_one_letter_code
_entity_poly.pdbx_strand_id
1 'polypeptide(L)'
;MATAFHTIAAARPRLPLAAFACLCPGPRPATRKLSLTSTAVSTIDSAPASSSDAKKTTTVFVAGSTGRTGKRVVEKLLERGFGVVAGTTDVGRARRSLPQDPNLQLVRADVMEGTDKLVDAIRGADAVVCATGFRRSFDPFAPWKVDNFGTVNLVEACRKAGVTRFILAEKHIRSSGINYTIIRPGGLTEQPPTGNIVMEPEDTLYEGSISRQQVAEVAVEALLCREESSYKVVEIVTRAEAHNRPLKDLFASIKQS
;
A
#
# COMPACT_ATOMS: atom_id res chain seq x y z
N MET A 1 -41.36 11.72 51.18
CA MET A 1 -41.45 12.17 49.76
C MET A 1 -40.54 11.23 48.99
N ALA A 2 -41.00 10.45 47.99
CA ALA A 2 -41.71 10.86 46.77
C ALA A 2 -40.79 11.69 45.85
N THR A 3 -40.56 11.36 44.57
CA THR A 3 -41.28 10.41 43.70
C THR A 3 -40.32 9.73 42.69
N ALA A 4 -40.72 8.59 42.11
CA ALA A 4 -40.00 7.91 41.04
C ALA A 4 -40.77 7.96 39.70
N PHE A 5 -40.01 7.98 38.60
CA PHE A 5 -40.46 7.86 37.20
C PHE A 5 -39.44 6.88 36.54
N HIS A 6 -39.76 5.77 35.85
CA HIS A 6 -40.91 5.36 35.01
C HIS A 6 -41.17 6.34 33.84
N THR A 7 -41.14 5.97 32.56
CA THR A 7 -40.80 4.70 31.85
C THR A 7 -40.28 5.09 30.43
N ILE A 8 -40.12 4.30 29.35
CA ILE A 8 -40.61 2.99 28.87
C ILE A 8 -39.45 2.30 28.10
N ALA A 9 -39.35 0.96 28.09
CA ALA A 9 -38.47 0.22 27.18
C ALA A 9 -39.16 -0.13 25.85
N ALA A 10 -38.57 0.24 24.71
CA ALA A 10 -39.14 0.00 23.37
C ALA A 10 -38.35 -1.07 22.59
N ALA A 11 -38.89 -2.28 22.52
CA ALA A 11 -38.33 -3.38 21.72
C ALA A 11 -39.37 -3.94 20.75
N ARG A 12 -39.02 -4.01 19.45
CA ARG A 12 -39.62 -4.82 18.35
C ARG A 12 -39.09 -4.32 16.99
N PRO A 13 -39.21 -5.11 15.89
CA PRO A 13 -39.31 -6.56 15.81
C PRO A 13 -38.24 -7.17 14.86
N ARG A 14 -38.09 -8.50 14.86
CA ARG A 14 -37.51 -9.23 13.71
C ARG A 14 -38.57 -9.35 12.60
N LEU A 15 -38.17 -9.18 11.34
CA LEU A 15 -38.98 -9.53 10.18
C LEU A 15 -38.39 -10.78 9.47
N PRO A 16 -39.21 -11.57 8.75
CA PRO A 16 -38.87 -12.95 8.39
C PRO A 16 -38.13 -13.11 7.05
N LEU A 17 -37.63 -14.32 6.81
CA LEU A 17 -37.24 -14.82 5.50
C LEU A 17 -38.41 -14.71 4.49
N ALA A 18 -38.11 -14.27 3.28
CA ALA A 18 -38.94 -14.48 2.10
C ALA A 18 -38.04 -14.80 0.91
N ALA A 19 -38.12 -16.03 0.39
CA ALA A 19 -37.31 -16.48 -0.74
C ALA A 19 -37.95 -16.07 -2.06
N PHE A 20 -37.22 -15.33 -2.90
CA PHE A 20 -37.66 -15.02 -4.27
C PHE A 20 -37.41 -16.20 -5.21
N ALA A 21 -38.28 -17.21 -5.12
CA ALA A 21 -38.29 -18.33 -6.06
C ALA A 21 -38.92 -17.88 -7.40
N CYS A 22 -38.10 -17.57 -8.39
CA CYS A 22 -38.58 -17.27 -9.73
C CYS A 22 -39.03 -18.57 -10.43
N LEU A 23 -40.35 -18.76 -10.56
CA LEU A 23 -40.91 -19.85 -11.36
C LEU A 23 -40.84 -19.49 -12.85
N CYS A 24 -40.14 -20.30 -13.63
CA CYS A 24 -40.33 -20.41 -15.07
C CYS A 24 -40.64 -21.88 -15.42
N PRO A 25 -41.77 -22.19 -16.08
CA PRO A 25 -42.11 -23.56 -16.47
C PRO A 25 -41.23 -24.07 -17.61
N GLY A 26 -41.09 -25.39 -17.74
CA GLY A 26 -40.39 -26.04 -18.84
C GLY A 26 -41.11 -25.90 -20.19
N PRO A 27 -40.48 -26.38 -21.28
CA PRO A 27 -40.67 -27.80 -21.55
C PRO A 27 -39.42 -28.60 -21.95
N ARG A 28 -39.50 -29.91 -21.67
CA ARG A 28 -38.86 -31.03 -22.40
C ARG A 28 -40.01 -31.87 -22.99
N PRO A 29 -39.82 -32.82 -23.92
CA PRO A 29 -38.56 -33.39 -24.40
C PRO A 29 -38.43 -33.57 -25.93
N ALA A 30 -37.24 -33.98 -26.39
CA ALA A 30 -37.08 -34.85 -27.55
C ALA A 30 -35.80 -35.69 -27.41
N THR A 31 -35.91 -37.02 -27.43
CA THR A 31 -34.77 -37.94 -27.40
C THR A 31 -34.54 -38.57 -28.77
N ARG A 32 -33.30 -38.53 -29.27
CA ARG A 32 -32.82 -39.44 -30.33
C ARG A 32 -31.37 -39.83 -30.08
N LYS A 33 -31.11 -41.13 -30.07
CA LYS A 33 -29.76 -41.71 -30.17
C LYS A 33 -29.44 -41.95 -31.65
N LEU A 34 -28.18 -41.76 -32.03
CA LEU A 34 -27.37 -42.56 -32.97
C LEU A 34 -25.93 -42.03 -32.79
N SER A 35 -24.96 -42.82 -32.34
CA SER A 35 -24.16 -43.82 -33.08
C SER A 35 -22.97 -43.21 -33.82
N LEU A 36 -21.82 -43.89 -33.80
CA LEU A 36 -20.51 -43.35 -34.19
C LEU A 36 -20.26 -43.39 -35.71
N THR A 37 -19.41 -42.49 -36.20
CA THR A 37 -18.26 -42.85 -37.06
C THR A 37 -17.14 -41.79 -37.01
N SER A 38 -15.93 -42.21 -37.40
CA SER A 38 -14.72 -41.38 -37.53
C SER A 38 -14.74 -40.56 -38.83
N THR A 39 -14.16 -39.35 -38.82
CA THR A 39 -13.07 -38.87 -39.73
C THR A 39 -12.65 -37.46 -39.30
N ALA A 40 -11.37 -37.10 -39.50
CA ALA A 40 -10.83 -35.77 -39.19
C ALA A 40 -10.66 -34.91 -40.46
N VAL A 41 -10.54 -33.57 -40.32
CA VAL A 41 -9.54 -32.69 -41.00
C VAL A 41 -9.91 -31.18 -40.91
N SER A 42 -8.91 -30.38 -40.49
CA SER A 42 -8.65 -28.93 -40.72
C SER A 42 -9.70 -27.82 -40.46
N THR A 43 -9.28 -26.82 -39.68
CA THR A 43 -9.36 -25.34 -39.90
C THR A 43 -10.62 -24.76 -40.57
N ILE A 44 -11.30 -23.74 -40.01
CA ILE A 44 -10.74 -22.50 -39.44
C ILE A 44 -11.62 -21.98 -38.30
N ASP A 45 -11.05 -21.73 -37.12
CA ASP A 45 -11.77 -21.08 -36.03
C ASP A 45 -11.60 -19.55 -36.11
N SER A 46 -12.69 -18.81 -35.89
CA SER A 46 -12.78 -17.40 -36.23
C SER A 46 -12.57 -16.49 -35.02
N ALA A 47 -11.37 -15.92 -34.94
CA ALA A 47 -11.00 -14.73 -34.17
C ALA A 47 -11.77 -14.49 -32.84
N PRO A 48 -11.25 -14.93 -31.67
CA PRO A 48 -11.84 -14.54 -30.39
C PRO A 48 -11.79 -13.02 -30.22
N ALA A 49 -12.92 -12.44 -29.82
CA ALA A 49 -13.07 -11.00 -29.67
C ALA A 49 -12.13 -10.41 -28.60
N SER A 50 -11.63 -9.19 -28.82
CA SER A 50 -10.69 -8.52 -27.94
C SER A 50 -11.33 -8.09 -26.60
N SER A 51 -11.26 -8.96 -25.58
CA SER A 51 -11.73 -8.68 -24.22
C SER A 51 -10.76 -7.76 -23.46
N SER A 52 -10.92 -6.44 -23.61
CA SER A 52 -10.02 -5.42 -23.05
C SER A 52 -10.27 -5.10 -21.57
N ASP A 53 -10.38 -6.11 -20.71
CA ASP A 53 -10.38 -5.97 -19.23
C ASP A 53 -8.95 -6.02 -18.66
N ALA A 54 -8.09 -5.15 -19.18
CA ALA A 54 -6.73 -4.99 -18.69
C ALA A 54 -6.74 -4.29 -17.32
N LYS A 55 -6.89 -5.09 -16.25
CA LYS A 55 -6.87 -4.66 -14.84
C LYS A 55 -5.72 -3.68 -14.59
N LYS A 56 -6.04 -2.38 -14.43
CA LYS A 56 -5.03 -1.30 -14.32
C LYS A 56 -4.04 -1.61 -13.19
N THR A 57 -2.80 -1.92 -13.56
CA THR A 57 -1.70 -2.08 -12.60
C THR A 57 -1.55 -0.78 -11.81
N THR A 58 -1.62 -0.88 -10.48
CA THR A 58 -1.39 0.28 -9.61
C THR A 58 0.10 0.62 -9.63
N THR A 59 0.42 1.87 -9.96
CA THR A 59 1.82 2.33 -10.09
C THR A 59 2.25 3.08 -8.84
N VAL A 60 3.39 2.71 -8.27
CA VAL A 60 3.92 3.23 -7.00
C VAL A 60 5.29 3.85 -7.24
N PHE A 61 5.42 5.14 -6.96
CA PHE A 61 6.71 5.84 -7.00
C PHE A 61 7.44 5.67 -5.67
N VAL A 62 8.69 5.21 -5.69
CA VAL A 62 9.51 4.97 -4.49
C VAL A 62 10.68 5.94 -4.45
N ALA A 63 10.58 6.97 -3.61
CA ALA A 63 11.67 7.92 -3.39
C ALA A 63 12.74 7.27 -2.51
N GLY A 64 14.02 7.40 -2.90
CA GLY A 64 15.13 6.76 -2.16
C GLY A 64 15.22 5.25 -2.38
N SER A 65 14.69 4.75 -3.51
CA SER A 65 14.68 3.34 -3.94
C SER A 65 16.01 2.58 -3.77
N THR A 66 17.15 3.24 -3.97
CA THR A 66 18.49 2.64 -3.75
C THR A 66 18.97 2.62 -2.30
N GLY A 67 18.10 2.95 -1.34
CA GLY A 67 18.36 2.90 0.10
C GLY A 67 18.15 1.51 0.71
N ARG A 68 18.65 1.29 1.94
CA ARG A 68 18.60 -0.02 2.63
C ARG A 68 17.17 -0.50 2.90
N THR A 69 16.24 0.42 3.17
CA THR A 69 14.79 0.12 3.25
C THR A 69 14.13 0.22 1.88
N GLY A 70 14.46 1.25 1.09
CA GLY A 70 13.87 1.50 -0.24
C GLY A 70 14.01 0.32 -1.21
N LYS A 71 15.17 -0.36 -1.22
CA LYS A 71 15.37 -1.55 -2.05
C LYS A 71 14.38 -2.66 -1.70
N ARG A 72 14.21 -2.96 -0.41
CA ARG A 72 13.29 -3.98 0.12
C ARG A 72 11.82 -3.62 -0.12
N VAL A 73 11.50 -2.32 -0.20
CA VAL A 73 10.17 -1.84 -0.64
C VAL A 73 9.96 -2.11 -2.13
N VAL A 74 10.93 -1.77 -2.99
CA VAL A 74 10.85 -2.06 -4.44
C VAL A 74 10.68 -3.56 -4.70
N GLU A 75 11.48 -4.40 -4.03
CA GLU A 75 11.41 -5.87 -4.14
C GLU A 75 10.01 -6.37 -3.76
N LYS A 76 9.50 -6.01 -2.57
CA LYS A 76 8.15 -6.41 -2.11
C LYS A 76 6.99 -5.85 -2.95
N LEU A 77 7.15 -4.69 -3.60
CA LEU A 77 6.15 -4.16 -4.52
C LEU A 77 6.06 -4.99 -5.81
N LEU A 78 7.20 -5.36 -6.38
CA LEU A 78 7.28 -6.21 -7.58
C LEU A 78 6.78 -7.63 -7.27
N GLU A 79 7.17 -8.21 -6.12
CA GLU A 79 6.63 -9.49 -5.61
C GLU A 79 5.09 -9.50 -5.48
N ARG A 80 4.48 -8.36 -5.15
CA ARG A 80 3.02 -8.19 -5.04
C ARG A 80 2.35 -7.74 -6.36
N GLY A 81 3.10 -7.63 -7.46
CA GLY A 81 2.58 -7.30 -8.79
C GLY A 81 2.23 -5.83 -9.02
N PHE A 82 2.85 -4.89 -8.29
CA PHE A 82 2.72 -3.46 -8.54
C PHE A 82 3.67 -2.97 -9.64
N GLY A 83 3.25 -1.93 -10.37
CA GLY A 83 4.17 -1.13 -11.18
C GLY A 83 5.01 -0.25 -10.26
N VAL A 84 6.31 -0.15 -10.49
CA VAL A 84 7.23 0.59 -9.60
C VAL A 84 8.04 1.61 -10.37
N VAL A 85 7.91 2.88 -9.99
CA VAL A 85 8.78 3.97 -10.47
C VAL A 85 9.82 4.26 -9.40
N ALA A 86 11.00 3.66 -9.53
CA ALA A 86 12.10 3.82 -8.58
C ALA A 86 12.82 5.15 -8.81
N GLY A 87 12.52 6.13 -7.96
CA GLY A 87 13.20 7.42 -7.89
C GLY A 87 14.56 7.30 -7.20
N THR A 88 15.62 7.74 -7.87
CA THR A 88 16.99 7.77 -7.33
C THR A 88 17.81 8.93 -7.90
N THR A 89 18.85 9.35 -7.20
CA THR A 89 19.83 10.32 -7.71
C THR A 89 20.83 9.70 -8.71
N ASP A 90 21.00 8.37 -8.67
CA ASP A 90 22.00 7.62 -9.46
C ASP A 90 21.36 6.39 -10.13
N VAL A 91 20.84 6.60 -11.35
CA VAL A 91 20.19 5.56 -12.16
C VAL A 91 21.15 4.42 -12.51
N GLY A 92 22.45 4.70 -12.67
CA GLY A 92 23.47 3.69 -12.96
C GLY A 92 23.66 2.72 -11.79
N ARG A 93 23.63 3.24 -10.56
CA ARG A 93 23.62 2.44 -9.33
C ARG A 93 22.32 1.67 -9.16
N ALA A 94 21.16 2.27 -9.44
CA ALA A 94 19.88 1.56 -9.39
C ALA A 94 19.87 0.33 -10.31
N ARG A 95 20.31 0.44 -11.56
CA ARG A 95 20.44 -0.70 -12.51
C ARG A 95 21.30 -1.84 -11.99
N ARG A 96 22.28 -1.58 -11.11
CA ARG A 96 23.14 -2.60 -10.49
C ARG A 96 22.66 -3.08 -9.11
N SER A 97 21.68 -2.40 -8.51
CA SER A 97 21.28 -2.60 -7.11
C SER A 97 19.88 -3.18 -6.95
N LEU A 98 18.98 -2.88 -7.89
CA LEU A 98 17.58 -3.33 -7.92
C LEU A 98 17.42 -4.52 -8.88
N PRO A 99 16.40 -5.39 -8.68
CA PRO A 99 16.07 -6.43 -9.65
C PRO A 99 15.79 -5.85 -11.04
N GLN A 100 15.95 -6.65 -12.09
CA GLN A 100 15.52 -6.28 -13.44
C GLN A 100 14.15 -6.92 -13.69
N ASP A 101 13.11 -6.09 -13.75
CA ASP A 101 11.71 -6.51 -13.86
C ASP A 101 11.00 -5.59 -14.88
N PRO A 102 10.12 -6.12 -15.77
CA PRO A 102 9.39 -5.30 -16.74
C PRO A 102 8.47 -4.24 -16.11
N ASN A 103 8.06 -4.40 -14.85
CA ASN A 103 7.25 -3.44 -14.10
C ASN A 103 8.09 -2.38 -13.36
N LEU A 104 9.42 -2.44 -13.42
CA LEU A 104 10.33 -1.50 -12.77
C LEU A 104 10.86 -0.42 -13.73
N GLN A 105 10.33 0.79 -13.62
CA GLN A 105 10.88 1.98 -14.26
C GLN A 105 11.89 2.67 -13.32
N LEU A 106 13.04 3.08 -13.85
CA LEU A 106 14.05 3.86 -13.11
C LEU A 106 14.01 5.33 -13.55
N VAL A 107 13.85 6.25 -12.60
CA VAL A 107 13.78 7.69 -12.88
C VAL A 107 14.79 8.46 -12.02
N ARG A 108 15.46 9.45 -12.62
CA ARG A 108 16.32 10.37 -11.89
C ARG A 108 15.46 11.33 -11.08
N ALA A 109 15.44 11.16 -9.76
CA ALA A 109 14.71 11.99 -8.82
C ALA A 109 15.61 12.31 -7.61
N ASP A 110 15.87 13.60 -7.41
CA ASP A 110 16.48 14.14 -6.21
C ASP A 110 15.46 15.04 -5.51
N VAL A 111 15.21 14.78 -4.22
CA VAL A 111 14.23 15.55 -3.42
C VAL A 111 14.69 16.98 -3.14
N MET A 112 15.99 17.27 -3.31
CA MET A 112 16.58 18.59 -3.12
C MET A 112 16.60 19.44 -4.40
N GLU A 113 16.32 18.87 -5.58
CA GLU A 113 16.31 19.61 -6.86
C GLU A 113 15.01 20.38 -7.15
N GLY A 114 14.07 20.40 -6.20
CA GLY A 114 12.84 21.19 -6.24
C GLY A 114 11.62 20.46 -6.82
N THR A 115 10.45 20.99 -6.50
CA THR A 115 9.14 20.36 -6.72
C THR A 115 8.87 19.96 -8.17
N ASP A 116 9.18 20.81 -9.14
CA ASP A 116 8.64 20.63 -10.50
C ASP A 116 9.29 19.45 -11.24
N LYS A 117 10.57 19.18 -11.00
CA LYS A 117 11.24 17.94 -11.46
C LYS A 117 10.66 16.69 -10.80
N LEU A 118 10.23 16.78 -9.54
CA LEU A 118 9.54 15.68 -8.85
C LEU A 118 8.15 15.46 -9.42
N VAL A 119 7.42 16.50 -9.85
CA VAL A 119 6.12 16.36 -10.54
C VAL A 119 6.28 15.54 -11.82
N ASP A 120 7.28 15.84 -12.66
CA ASP A 120 7.55 15.06 -13.87
C ASP A 120 7.93 13.60 -13.56
N ALA A 121 8.66 13.36 -12.46
CA ALA A 121 9.07 12.02 -12.03
C ALA A 121 7.94 11.20 -11.37
N ILE A 122 6.93 11.86 -10.80
CA ILE A 122 5.80 11.26 -10.07
C ILE A 122 4.55 11.12 -10.96
N ARG A 123 4.45 11.88 -12.06
CA ARG A 123 3.30 11.91 -12.97
C ARG A 123 2.90 10.50 -13.43
N GLY A 124 1.67 10.11 -13.10
CA GLY A 124 1.09 8.81 -13.45
C GLY A 124 1.19 7.73 -12.38
N ALA A 125 1.89 7.98 -11.26
CA ALA A 125 1.81 7.12 -10.08
C ALA A 125 0.46 7.29 -9.36
N ASP A 126 -0.13 6.19 -8.89
CA ASP A 126 -1.32 6.18 -8.04
C ASP A 126 -0.96 6.44 -6.56
N ALA A 127 0.29 6.12 -6.16
CA ALA A 127 0.79 6.29 -4.81
C ALA A 127 2.30 6.62 -4.77
N VAL A 128 2.74 7.27 -3.69
CA VAL A 128 4.16 7.56 -3.41
C VAL A 128 4.58 6.96 -2.07
N VAL A 129 5.73 6.29 -2.04
CA VAL A 129 6.40 5.82 -0.82
C VAL A 129 7.72 6.55 -0.65
N CYS A 130 7.85 7.28 0.45
CA CYS A 130 9.07 7.99 0.81
C CYS A 130 9.98 7.09 1.67
N ALA A 131 11.09 6.63 1.08
CA ALA A 131 12.13 5.85 1.74
C ALA A 131 13.50 6.54 1.72
N THR A 132 13.53 7.87 1.54
CA THR A 132 14.74 8.70 1.58
C THR A 132 15.25 8.86 3.02
N GLY A 133 16.11 7.94 3.46
CA GLY A 133 16.81 8.10 4.74
C GLY A 133 17.89 9.18 4.66
N PHE A 134 17.92 10.07 5.65
CA PHE A 134 18.90 11.15 5.81
C PHE A 134 20.34 10.71 5.48
N ARG A 135 20.93 11.33 4.46
CA ARG A 135 22.36 11.25 4.21
C ARG A 135 23.04 12.27 5.13
N ARG A 136 23.86 11.77 6.07
CA ARG A 136 24.72 12.61 6.91
C ARG A 136 25.60 13.50 6.01
N SER A 137 25.21 14.75 5.84
CA SER A 137 26.06 15.81 5.31
C SER A 137 26.93 16.36 6.44
N PHE A 138 28.06 16.99 6.10
CA PHE A 138 29.07 17.46 7.08
C PHE A 138 28.73 18.84 7.68
N ASP A 139 27.44 19.11 7.89
CA ASP A 139 26.87 20.36 8.42
C ASP A 139 26.12 20.05 9.73
N PRO A 140 26.50 20.66 10.88
CA PRO A 140 25.84 20.46 12.17
C PRO A 140 24.33 20.75 12.19
N PHE A 141 23.83 21.58 11.28
CA PHE A 141 22.41 21.97 11.20
C PHE A 141 21.61 21.19 10.14
N ALA A 142 22.24 20.27 9.40
CA ALA A 142 21.61 19.54 8.30
C ALA A 142 20.31 18.75 8.66
N PRO A 143 20.17 18.06 9.82
CA PRO A 143 19.01 17.20 10.09
C PRO A 143 17.66 17.94 10.03
N TRP A 144 17.57 19.10 10.71
CA TRP A 144 16.34 19.90 10.72
C TRP A 144 15.97 20.48 9.34
N LYS A 145 16.95 20.60 8.45
CA LYS A 145 16.82 21.29 7.17
C LYS A 145 16.49 20.31 6.04
N VAL A 146 17.28 19.25 5.88
CA VAL A 146 17.20 18.33 4.73
C VAL A 146 15.94 17.48 4.78
N ASP A 147 15.62 16.88 5.93
CA ASP A 147 14.50 15.95 6.05
C ASP A 147 13.15 16.66 5.84
N ASN A 148 12.95 17.82 6.48
CA ASN A 148 11.78 18.67 6.22
C ASN A 148 11.68 19.11 4.75
N PHE A 149 12.73 19.68 4.14
CA PHE A 149 12.63 20.20 2.76
C PHE A 149 12.45 19.10 1.70
N GLY A 150 13.10 17.95 1.86
CA GLY A 150 12.93 16.81 0.94
C GLY A 150 11.50 16.25 0.99
N THR A 151 10.96 16.09 2.20
CA THR A 151 9.56 15.67 2.43
C THR A 151 8.57 16.70 1.88
N VAL A 152 8.75 17.99 2.16
CA VAL A 152 7.86 19.06 1.66
C VAL A 152 7.85 19.11 0.13
N ASN A 153 9.02 19.01 -0.52
CA ASN A 153 9.11 18.99 -1.98
C ASN A 153 8.37 17.79 -2.59
N LEU A 154 8.47 16.60 -1.98
CA LEU A 154 7.71 15.41 -2.40
C LEU A 154 6.21 15.58 -2.20
N VAL A 155 5.76 16.09 -1.05
CA VAL A 155 4.34 16.29 -0.72
C VAL A 155 3.70 17.29 -1.67
N GLU A 156 4.35 18.43 -1.93
CA GLU A 156 3.86 19.44 -2.87
C GLU A 156 3.90 18.93 -4.32
N ALA A 157 4.88 18.10 -4.69
CA ALA A 157 4.92 17.45 -6.00
C ALA A 157 3.77 16.43 -6.18
N CYS A 158 3.42 15.68 -5.12
CA CYS A 158 2.25 14.80 -5.12
C CYS A 158 0.95 15.60 -5.30
N ARG A 159 0.83 16.74 -4.61
CA ARG A 159 -0.32 17.65 -4.71
C ARG A 159 -0.47 18.21 -6.14
N LYS A 160 0.63 18.64 -6.76
CA LYS A 160 0.68 19.10 -8.17
C LYS A 160 0.43 17.97 -9.18
N ALA A 161 0.87 16.75 -8.89
CA ALA A 161 0.72 15.58 -9.78
C ALA A 161 -0.62 14.85 -9.65
N GLY A 162 -1.46 15.20 -8.66
CA GLY A 162 -2.74 14.55 -8.39
C GLY A 162 -2.64 13.20 -7.67
N VAL A 163 -1.50 12.90 -7.03
CA VAL A 163 -1.31 11.64 -6.29
C VAL A 163 -2.15 11.65 -5.02
N THR A 164 -3.05 10.67 -4.90
CA THR A 164 -4.00 10.60 -3.79
C THR A 164 -3.42 9.97 -2.52
N ARG A 165 -2.37 9.15 -2.63
CA ARG A 165 -1.87 8.26 -1.56
C ARG A 165 -0.37 8.46 -1.30
N PHE A 166 0.02 8.69 -0.05
CA PHE A 166 1.42 8.91 0.34
C PHE A 166 1.81 8.08 1.57
N ILE A 167 3.03 7.54 1.62
CA ILE A 167 3.57 6.80 2.77
C ILE A 167 4.93 7.38 3.19
N LEU A 168 5.09 7.65 4.49
CA LEU A 168 6.19 8.46 5.06
C LEU A 168 6.56 7.97 6.48
N ALA A 169 7.60 8.54 7.09
CA ALA A 169 7.98 8.31 8.49
C ALA A 169 7.85 9.55 9.41
N GLU A 170 7.23 10.65 8.93
CA GLU A 170 7.39 12.00 9.49
C GLU A 170 6.08 12.78 9.65
N LYS A 171 6.09 13.78 10.54
CA LYS A 171 4.90 14.51 11.02
C LYS A 171 4.37 15.60 10.06
N HIS A 172 5.19 16.07 9.11
CA HIS A 172 4.89 17.27 8.30
C HIS A 172 3.68 17.11 7.35
N ILE A 173 3.39 15.89 6.88
CA ILE A 173 2.33 15.65 5.89
C ILE A 173 0.90 15.86 6.42
N ARG A 174 0.70 15.95 7.76
CA ARG A 174 -0.64 16.10 8.38
C ARG A 174 -1.46 17.28 7.86
N SER A 175 -0.83 18.37 7.41
CA SER A 175 -1.50 19.57 6.88
C SER A 175 -1.72 19.58 5.35
N SER A 176 -1.25 18.55 4.63
CA SER A 176 -1.20 18.55 3.15
C SER A 176 -2.54 18.28 2.44
N GLY A 177 -3.53 17.73 3.14
CA GLY A 177 -4.77 17.22 2.54
C GLY A 177 -4.64 15.93 1.72
N ILE A 178 -3.44 15.36 1.59
CA ILE A 178 -3.21 14.07 0.91
C ILE A 178 -3.47 12.92 1.90
N ASN A 179 -4.04 11.80 1.42
CA ASN A 179 -4.26 10.61 2.23
C ASN A 179 -2.92 9.93 2.54
N TYR A 180 -2.41 10.17 3.74
CA TYR A 180 -1.12 9.67 4.20
C TYR A 180 -1.23 8.38 5.02
N THR A 181 -0.14 7.63 5.11
CA THR A 181 0.15 6.74 6.25
C THR A 181 1.57 7.02 6.74
N ILE A 182 1.71 7.39 8.00
CA ILE A 182 3.00 7.65 8.63
C ILE A 182 3.37 6.41 9.44
N ILE A 183 4.49 5.78 9.07
CA ILE A 183 5.04 4.59 9.72
C ILE A 183 6.32 5.00 10.45
N ARG A 184 6.28 4.96 11.79
CA ARG A 184 7.41 5.26 12.67
C ARG A 184 8.05 3.95 13.17
N PRO A 185 9.11 3.45 12.54
CA PRO A 185 9.81 2.28 13.05
C PRO A 185 10.68 2.63 14.26
N GLY A 186 10.78 1.69 15.20
CA GLY A 186 11.85 1.69 16.21
C GLY A 186 13.24 1.44 15.60
N GLY A 187 14.19 1.02 16.43
CA GLY A 187 15.59 0.81 16.04
C GLY A 187 15.75 -0.09 14.80
N LEU A 188 16.13 0.50 13.66
CA LEU A 188 16.14 -0.20 12.37
C LEU A 188 17.34 -1.16 12.23
N THR A 189 17.09 -2.47 12.24
CA THR A 189 18.11 -3.52 12.05
C THR A 189 18.25 -3.95 10.58
N GLU A 190 19.38 -4.57 10.23
CA GLU A 190 19.59 -5.26 8.94
C GLU A 190 19.33 -6.78 9.04
N GLN A 191 19.13 -7.29 10.26
CA GLN A 191 18.95 -8.72 10.52
C GLN A 191 17.62 -9.23 9.93
N PRO A 192 17.49 -10.55 9.71
CA PRO A 192 16.21 -11.17 9.37
C PRO A 192 15.11 -10.82 10.40
N PRO A 193 13.82 -10.92 10.03
CA PRO A 193 12.70 -10.76 10.97
C PRO A 193 12.78 -11.74 12.15
N THR A 194 12.94 -11.23 13.37
CA THR A 194 12.99 -12.04 14.60
C THR A 194 11.85 -11.65 15.55
N GLY A 195 10.75 -12.39 15.50
CA GLY A 195 9.52 -12.10 16.26
C GLY A 195 8.46 -11.35 15.45
N ASN A 196 7.31 -11.09 16.09
CA ASN A 196 6.12 -10.54 15.44
C ASN A 196 6.06 -9.02 15.57
N ILE A 197 5.36 -8.38 14.63
CA ILE A 197 5.21 -6.92 14.57
C ILE A 197 4.16 -6.48 15.59
N VAL A 198 4.57 -5.59 16.49
CA VAL A 198 3.69 -4.78 17.32
C VAL A 198 3.47 -3.46 16.60
N MET A 199 2.23 -3.00 16.57
CA MET A 199 1.82 -1.73 15.99
C MET A 199 0.94 -1.01 17.01
N GLU A 200 1.26 0.25 17.29
CA GLU A 200 0.57 1.10 18.28
C GLU A 200 0.33 2.51 17.68
N PRO A 201 -0.53 3.34 18.29
CA PRO A 201 -0.69 4.75 17.89
C PRO A 201 0.57 5.60 18.15
N GLU A 202 0.54 6.84 17.68
CA GLU A 202 1.57 7.87 17.92
C GLU A 202 1.85 8.08 19.43
N ASP A 203 3.12 8.29 19.76
CA ASP A 203 3.65 8.59 21.09
C ASP A 203 3.38 7.48 22.14
N THR A 204 3.44 6.21 21.72
CA THR A 204 3.16 5.01 22.55
C THR A 204 4.37 4.06 22.68
N LEU A 205 5.22 3.95 21.65
CA LEU A 205 6.35 3.01 21.64
C LEU A 205 7.70 3.72 21.71
N TYR A 206 8.14 4.01 22.94
CA TYR A 206 9.42 4.66 23.23
C TYR A 206 10.65 3.76 23.05
N GLU A 207 10.48 2.44 22.94
CA GLU A 207 11.56 1.47 22.83
C GLU A 207 11.23 0.28 21.92
N GLY A 208 12.29 -0.32 21.35
CA GLY A 208 12.22 -1.52 20.52
C GLY A 208 13.07 -1.41 19.25
N SER A 209 13.14 -2.53 18.51
CA SER A 209 13.84 -2.61 17.23
C SER A 209 13.00 -3.36 16.20
N ILE A 210 13.26 -3.13 14.91
CA ILE A 210 12.51 -3.77 13.81
C ILE A 210 13.40 -3.95 12.58
N SER A 211 13.26 -5.08 11.89
CA SER A 211 13.99 -5.33 10.64
C SER A 211 13.48 -4.42 9.52
N ARG A 212 14.39 -3.86 8.71
CA ARG A 212 14.02 -3.10 7.50
C ARG A 212 13.15 -3.90 6.52
N GLN A 213 13.20 -5.24 6.58
CA GLN A 213 12.30 -6.11 5.81
C GLN A 213 10.85 -6.05 6.33
N GLN A 214 10.65 -6.02 7.65
CA GLN A 214 9.33 -5.85 8.27
C GLN A 214 8.78 -4.43 8.01
N VAL A 215 9.61 -3.39 8.10
CA VAL A 215 9.18 -2.01 7.77
C VAL A 215 8.74 -1.90 6.30
N ALA A 216 9.47 -2.53 5.38
CA ALA A 216 9.07 -2.59 3.97
C ALA A 216 7.75 -3.36 3.77
N GLU A 217 7.48 -4.38 4.59
CA GLU A 217 6.22 -5.12 4.55
C GLU A 217 5.02 -4.27 5.01
N VAL A 218 5.15 -3.55 6.13
CA VAL A 218 4.11 -2.61 6.61
C VAL A 218 3.85 -1.49 5.59
N ALA A 219 4.89 -0.99 4.93
CA ALA A 219 4.75 0.03 3.88
C ALA A 219 4.01 -0.48 2.63
N VAL A 220 4.26 -1.73 2.20
CA VAL A 220 3.53 -2.34 1.07
C VAL A 220 2.10 -2.71 1.46
N GLU A 221 1.88 -3.26 2.65
CA GLU A 221 0.53 -3.66 3.09
C GLU A 221 -0.39 -2.44 3.35
N ALA A 222 0.15 -1.29 3.72
CA ALA A 222 -0.59 -0.02 3.78
C ALA A 222 -1.11 0.45 2.40
N LEU A 223 -0.51 0.04 1.28
CA LEU A 223 -1.03 0.34 -0.06
C LEU A 223 -2.25 -0.54 -0.44
N LEU A 224 -2.35 -1.70 0.20
CA LEU A 224 -3.42 -2.70 0.02
C LEU A 224 -4.58 -2.45 0.99
N CYS A 225 -4.29 -2.34 2.28
CA CYS A 225 -5.26 -2.05 3.36
C CYS A 225 -5.59 -0.55 3.39
N ARG A 226 -6.16 -0.04 2.29
CA ARG A 226 -6.39 1.40 2.09
C ARG A 226 -7.32 1.99 3.14
N GLU A 227 -8.43 1.34 3.45
CA GLU A 227 -9.42 1.83 4.42
C GLU A 227 -8.83 1.87 5.83
N GLU A 228 -8.11 0.82 6.23
CA GLU A 228 -7.63 0.63 7.59
C GLU A 228 -6.37 1.45 7.92
N SER A 229 -5.61 1.88 6.91
CA SER A 229 -4.35 2.65 7.09
C SER A 229 -4.44 4.13 6.67
N SER A 230 -5.56 4.57 6.07
CA SER A 230 -5.77 5.95 5.64
C SER A 230 -5.68 6.95 6.79
N TYR A 231 -4.95 8.06 6.57
CA TYR A 231 -4.70 9.14 7.54
C TYR A 231 -4.10 8.71 8.89
N LYS A 232 -3.52 7.50 8.99
CA LYS A 232 -2.97 7.00 10.26
C LYS A 232 -1.50 7.32 10.46
N VAL A 233 -1.15 7.61 11.71
CA VAL A 233 0.20 7.50 12.26
C VAL A 233 0.28 6.23 13.09
N VAL A 234 1.27 5.39 12.81
CA VAL A 234 1.51 4.13 13.53
C VAL A 234 2.98 4.00 13.92
N GLU A 235 3.24 3.55 15.14
CA GLU A 235 4.56 3.19 15.63
C GLU A 235 4.73 1.66 15.54
N ILE A 236 5.86 1.18 15.01
CA ILE A 236 6.11 -0.24 14.78
C ILE A 236 7.45 -0.73 15.36
N VAL A 237 7.38 -1.80 16.14
CA VAL A 237 8.53 -2.53 16.69
C VAL A 237 8.30 -4.04 16.58
N THR A 238 9.36 -4.83 16.67
CA THR A 238 9.27 -6.28 16.72
C THR A 238 9.46 -6.78 18.14
N ARG A 239 8.63 -7.72 18.60
CA ARG A 239 8.79 -8.42 19.89
C ARG A 239 8.62 -9.93 19.69
N ALA A 240 9.40 -10.73 20.41
CA ALA A 240 9.32 -12.20 20.32
C ALA A 240 7.94 -12.71 20.76
N GLU A 241 7.50 -12.30 21.96
CA GLU A 241 6.24 -12.75 22.58
C GLU A 241 4.97 -12.08 22.03
N ALA A 242 5.07 -11.24 20.99
CA ALA A 242 3.89 -10.62 20.39
C ALA A 242 3.06 -11.65 19.60
N HIS A 243 1.74 -11.57 19.68
CA HIS A 243 0.86 -12.41 18.87
C HIS A 243 1.01 -12.09 17.38
N ASN A 244 1.23 -13.12 16.56
CA ASN A 244 1.16 -12.99 15.10
C ASN A 244 -0.28 -12.66 14.71
N ARG A 245 -0.51 -11.43 14.23
CA ARG A 245 -1.78 -10.92 13.70
C ARG A 245 -1.52 -10.38 12.30
N PRO A 246 -2.46 -10.53 11.34
CA PRO A 246 -2.27 -9.95 10.02
C PRO A 246 -2.18 -8.42 10.14
N LEU A 247 -1.31 -7.81 9.34
CA LEU A 247 -1.07 -6.36 9.36
C LEU A 247 -2.35 -5.54 9.14
N LYS A 248 -3.32 -6.10 8.43
CA LYS A 248 -4.66 -5.50 8.27
C LYS A 248 -5.35 -5.25 9.62
N ASP A 249 -5.36 -6.26 10.49
CA ASP A 249 -6.03 -6.20 11.79
C ASP A 249 -5.25 -5.29 12.76
N LEU A 250 -3.92 -5.24 12.62
CA LEU A 250 -3.09 -4.26 13.32
C LEU A 250 -3.52 -2.84 12.93
N PHE A 251 -3.53 -2.50 11.63
CA PHE A 251 -3.98 -1.21 11.14
C PHE A 251 -5.42 -0.89 11.57
N ALA A 252 -6.33 -1.86 11.52
CA ALA A 252 -7.72 -1.70 11.98
C ALA A 252 -7.82 -1.39 13.48
N SER A 253 -6.95 -1.99 14.32
CA SER A 253 -6.95 -1.77 15.77
C SER A 253 -6.47 -0.38 16.19
N ILE A 254 -5.66 0.30 15.36
CA ILE A 254 -5.18 1.65 15.67
C ILE A 254 -6.31 2.68 15.53
N LYS A 255 -6.69 3.30 16.64
CA LYS A 255 -7.52 4.50 16.65
C LYS A 255 -6.61 5.73 16.54
N GLN A 256 -6.95 6.67 15.67
CA GLN A 256 -6.37 8.02 15.73
C GLN A 256 -7.11 8.84 16.78
N SER A 257 -6.37 9.76 17.42
CA SER A 257 -6.87 10.85 18.26
C SER A 257 -6.96 12.17 17.49
#